data_AF-A0A961ALS1-F1
#
_entry.id   AF-A0A961ALS1-F1
#
_cell.length_a   1.000
_cell.length_b   1.000
_cell.length_c   1.000
_cell.angle_alpha   90.00
_cell.angle_beta   90.00
_cell.angle_gamma   90.00
#
_symmetry.space_group_name_H-M   'P 1'
#
loop_
_entity.id
_entity.type
_entity.pdbx_description
1 polymer ?
#
loop_
_entity_poly.entity_id
_entity_poly.type
_entity_poly.pdbx_seq_one_letter_code
_entity_poly.pdbx_strand_id
1 'polypeptide(L)'
;MPDAPSSAAEPYPYLEQVLPGFHRARKIIKAESDGLSALGLTGTKFDFYRFANRLRLAVCFGGLHLKGFGENTAAGYDALTQVFFTWSAFERYADLAHDRPPFRALFAHHPRAKAHELAALCRAQDPEHRLIDFLISQSLLPVHETHLARYRDGHAFSVLTLAASIRHIFAHGHLTANPNRLPAENLAIICCALSEFLVDFLRSDLLRRIQLAEACRPPPP
;
A
#
# COMPACT_ATOMS: atom_id res chain seq x y z
N MET A 1 33.83 34.60 -19.25
CA MET A 1 33.16 33.81 -18.20
C MET A 1 31.95 33.16 -18.86
N PRO A 2 32.03 31.89 -19.28
CA PRO A 2 30.84 31.19 -19.75
C PRO A 2 30.04 30.75 -18.52
N ASP A 3 28.78 31.16 -18.47
CA ASP A 3 27.83 30.72 -17.46
C ASP A 3 27.74 29.20 -17.48
N ALA A 4 28.09 28.58 -16.35
CA ALA A 4 27.81 27.17 -16.12
C ALA A 4 26.30 26.96 -16.19
N PRO A 5 25.79 25.95 -16.91
CA PRO A 5 24.37 25.64 -16.89
C PRO A 5 23.98 25.31 -15.46
N SER A 6 23.15 26.18 -14.86
CA SER A 6 22.47 25.89 -13.61
C SER A 6 21.75 24.56 -13.78
N SER A 7 22.24 23.52 -13.11
CA SER A 7 21.55 22.23 -13.06
C SER A 7 20.26 22.46 -12.26
N ALA A 8 19.21 22.88 -12.94
CA ALA A 8 17.90 23.04 -12.34
C ALA A 8 17.53 21.68 -11.72
N ALA A 9 17.43 21.64 -10.39
CA ALA A 9 17.11 20.43 -9.65
C ALA A 9 15.86 19.77 -10.26
N GLU A 10 15.90 18.45 -10.48
CA GLU A 10 14.75 17.74 -11.07
C GLU A 10 13.49 18.00 -10.22
N PRO A 11 12.34 18.31 -10.85
CA PRO A 11 11.13 18.67 -10.12
C PRO A 11 10.63 17.49 -9.28
N TYR A 12 10.08 17.80 -8.10
CA TYR A 12 9.51 16.82 -7.15
C TYR A 12 10.52 15.81 -6.55
N PRO A 13 11.67 16.26 -6.00
CA PRO A 13 12.65 15.35 -5.39
C PRO A 13 12.05 14.53 -4.23
N TYR A 14 11.06 15.09 -3.54
CA TYR A 14 10.34 14.44 -2.44
C TYR A 14 9.47 13.25 -2.89
N LEU A 15 9.06 13.17 -4.17
CA LEU A 15 8.32 12.00 -4.68
C LEU A 15 9.27 10.87 -5.06
N GLU A 16 10.44 11.19 -5.60
CA GLU A 16 11.48 10.20 -5.91
C GLU A 16 11.96 9.48 -4.64
N GLN A 17 12.11 10.20 -3.52
CA GLN A 17 12.51 9.62 -2.24
C GLN A 17 11.55 8.55 -1.73
N VAL A 18 10.24 8.76 -1.87
CA VAL A 18 9.22 7.82 -1.35
C VAL A 18 8.78 6.79 -2.37
N LEU A 19 8.96 7.07 -3.66
CA LEU A 19 8.59 6.23 -4.79
C LEU A 19 9.75 6.19 -5.80
N PRO A 20 10.77 5.35 -5.56
CA PRO A 20 11.92 5.25 -6.44
C PRO A 20 11.51 4.94 -7.89
N GLY A 21 12.08 5.66 -8.85
CA GLY A 21 11.71 5.60 -10.25
C GLY A 21 10.59 6.57 -10.65
N PHE A 22 10.08 7.41 -9.75
CA PHE A 22 9.06 8.42 -10.07
C PHE A 22 9.50 9.33 -11.23
N HIS A 23 10.73 9.83 -11.23
CA HIS A 23 11.27 10.68 -12.30
C HIS A 23 11.38 9.93 -13.63
N ARG A 24 11.77 8.66 -13.59
CA ARG A 24 11.82 7.79 -14.78
C ARG A 24 10.43 7.53 -15.35
N ALA A 25 9.47 7.15 -14.51
CA ALA A 25 8.07 7.02 -14.88
C ALA A 25 7.54 8.33 -15.47
N ARG A 26 7.83 9.48 -14.87
CA ARG A 26 7.44 10.80 -15.37
C ARG A 26 8.01 11.10 -16.76
N LYS A 27 9.28 10.75 -17.01
CA LYS A 27 9.91 10.90 -18.34
C LYS A 27 9.21 10.01 -19.38
N ILE A 28 8.86 8.78 -19.01
CA ILE A 28 8.11 7.86 -19.87
C ILE A 28 6.73 8.44 -20.20
N ILE A 29 5.97 8.83 -19.18
CA ILE A 29 4.62 9.42 -19.32
C ILE A 29 4.65 10.65 -20.22
N LYS A 30 5.64 11.54 -20.05
CA LYS A 30 5.75 12.77 -20.85
C LYS A 30 6.03 12.45 -22.33
N ALA A 31 6.88 11.46 -22.61
CA ALA A 31 7.17 11.03 -23.98
C ALA A 31 5.93 10.41 -24.67
N GLU A 32 5.02 9.83 -23.89
CA GLU A 32 3.78 9.22 -24.37
C GLU A 32 2.58 10.17 -24.32
N SER A 33 2.83 11.45 -24.58
CA SER A 33 1.81 12.52 -24.58
C SER A 33 0.96 12.54 -23.30
N ASP A 34 1.60 12.33 -22.15
CA ASP A 34 0.98 12.25 -20.81
C ASP A 34 0.09 11.01 -20.57
N GLY A 35 0.17 10.01 -21.43
CA GLY A 35 -0.45 8.70 -21.27
C GLY A 35 0.31 7.76 -20.32
N LEU A 36 -0.40 6.80 -19.74
CA LEU A 36 0.16 5.83 -18.79
C LEU A 36 0.38 4.42 -19.37
N SER A 37 -0.04 4.21 -20.63
CA SER A 37 -0.08 2.88 -21.27
C SER A 37 1.30 2.23 -21.39
N ALA A 38 2.36 3.01 -21.61
CA ALA A 38 3.73 2.50 -21.66
C ALA A 38 4.15 1.82 -20.35
N LEU A 39 3.57 2.20 -19.21
CA LEU A 39 3.80 1.56 -17.91
C LEU A 39 2.82 0.40 -17.63
N GLY A 40 1.98 0.04 -18.60
CA GLY A 40 0.88 -0.92 -18.41
C GLY A 40 -0.16 -0.42 -17.42
N LEU A 41 -0.35 0.90 -17.33
CA LEU A 41 -1.31 1.55 -16.46
C LEU A 41 -2.35 2.32 -17.30
N THR A 42 -3.51 2.56 -16.71
CA THR A 42 -4.65 3.27 -17.28
C THR A 42 -4.87 4.58 -16.53
N GLY A 43 -5.66 5.50 -17.10
CA GLY A 43 -5.95 6.81 -16.50
C GLY A 43 -4.99 7.90 -16.98
N THR A 44 -4.92 9.00 -16.23
CA THR A 44 -4.18 10.21 -16.61
C THR A 44 -2.90 10.38 -15.77
N LYS A 45 -1.95 11.21 -16.24
CA LYS A 45 -0.83 11.65 -15.40
C LYS A 45 -1.27 12.20 -14.03
N PHE A 46 -2.43 12.85 -13.94
CA PHE A 46 -2.92 13.40 -12.68
C PHE A 46 -3.32 12.29 -11.70
N ASP A 47 -3.84 11.17 -12.19
CA ASP A 47 -4.16 10.00 -11.36
C ASP A 47 -2.89 9.35 -10.83
N PHE A 48 -1.83 9.26 -11.66
CA PHE A 48 -0.51 8.82 -11.22
C PHE A 48 0.06 9.73 -10.12
N TYR A 49 -0.04 11.06 -10.27
CA TYR A 49 0.42 12.01 -9.25
C TYR A 49 -0.42 11.93 -7.97
N ARG A 50 -1.74 11.71 -8.06
CA ARG A 50 -2.60 11.50 -6.89
C ARG A 50 -2.20 10.24 -6.13
N PHE A 51 -1.88 9.16 -6.83
CA PHE A 51 -1.30 7.96 -6.24
C PHE A 51 0.02 8.28 -5.52
N ALA A 52 0.99 8.89 -6.22
CA ALA A 52 2.31 9.18 -5.67
C ALA A 52 2.24 10.07 -4.42
N ASN A 53 1.36 11.09 -4.42
CA ASN A 53 1.17 11.95 -3.25
C ASN A 53 0.45 11.23 -2.08
N ARG A 54 -0.47 10.30 -2.35
CA ARG A 54 -1.06 9.46 -1.28
C ARG A 54 -0.03 8.50 -0.68
N LEU A 55 0.80 7.89 -1.52
CA LEU A 55 1.90 7.05 -1.03
C LEU A 55 2.88 7.87 -0.19
N ARG A 56 3.18 9.10 -0.60
CA ARG A 56 3.98 10.03 0.21
C ARG A 56 3.34 10.29 1.57
N LEU A 57 2.04 10.61 1.61
CA LEU A 57 1.33 10.80 2.89
C LEU A 57 1.48 9.58 3.79
N ALA A 58 1.30 8.38 3.24
CA ALA A 58 1.49 7.14 3.99
C ALA A 58 2.95 6.98 4.48
N VAL A 59 3.94 7.09 3.61
CA VAL A 59 5.36 6.87 3.96
C VAL A 59 5.90 7.93 4.93
N CYS A 60 5.41 9.16 4.84
CA CYS A 60 5.85 10.28 5.68
C CYS A 60 4.95 10.51 6.91
N PHE A 61 3.98 9.63 7.16
CA PHE A 61 3.14 9.76 8.35
C PHE A 61 3.99 9.54 9.61
N GLY A 62 4.02 10.55 10.48
CA GLY A 62 4.86 10.58 11.68
C GLY A 62 4.15 10.19 12.97
N GLY A 63 2.97 9.58 12.89
CA GLY A 63 2.12 9.28 14.04
C GLY A 63 1.12 10.40 14.39
N LEU A 64 0.19 10.08 15.27
CA LEU A 64 -0.82 10.98 15.82
C LEU A 64 -0.31 11.63 17.10
N HIS A 65 -0.74 12.86 17.35
CA HIS A 65 -0.55 13.50 18.64
C HIS A 65 -1.83 13.38 19.48
N LEU A 66 -1.93 12.31 20.27
CA LEU A 66 -3.12 11.99 21.07
C LEU A 66 -2.91 12.34 22.55
N LYS A 67 -3.73 13.24 23.10
CA LYS A 67 -3.70 13.60 24.52
C LYS A 67 -4.53 12.62 25.35
N GLY A 68 -3.98 12.15 26.47
CA GLY A 68 -4.69 11.30 27.43
C GLY A 68 -4.73 9.81 27.07
N PHE A 69 -4.02 9.38 26.03
CA PHE A 69 -3.88 7.97 25.65
C PHE A 69 -2.56 7.42 26.21
N GLY A 70 -2.57 6.15 26.63
CA GLY A 70 -1.34 5.42 26.93
C GLY A 70 -0.55 5.13 25.65
N GLU A 71 0.78 4.96 25.78
CA GLU A 71 1.70 4.78 24.65
C GLU A 71 1.26 3.63 23.72
N ASN A 72 0.90 2.48 24.28
CA ASN A 72 0.51 1.30 23.48
C ASN A 72 -0.79 1.55 22.71
N THR A 73 -1.78 2.20 23.34
CA THR A 73 -3.04 2.55 22.68
C THR A 73 -2.81 3.59 21.58
N ALA A 74 -1.95 4.58 21.83
CA ALA A 74 -1.58 5.57 20.82
C ALA A 74 -0.88 4.91 19.61
N ALA A 75 0.07 4.00 19.86
CA ALA A 75 0.74 3.23 18.81
C ALA A 75 -0.25 2.38 17.99
N GLY A 76 -1.28 1.81 18.62
CA GLY A 76 -2.35 1.11 17.91
C GLY A 76 -3.13 2.02 16.96
N TYR A 77 -3.48 3.23 17.38
CA TYR A 77 -4.17 4.20 16.52
C TYR A 77 -3.26 4.76 15.41
N ASP A 78 -1.98 4.95 15.69
CA ASP A 78 -0.98 5.33 14.69
C ASP A 78 -0.92 4.28 13.59
N ALA A 79 -0.81 3.01 13.97
CA ALA A 79 -0.71 1.91 13.01
C ALA A 79 -2.00 1.70 12.20
N LEU A 80 -3.18 1.84 12.82
CA LEU A 80 -4.47 1.83 12.11
C LEU A 80 -4.55 2.96 11.07
N THR A 81 -4.09 4.16 11.45
CA THR A 81 -4.05 5.33 10.56
C THR A 81 -3.06 5.13 9.41
N GLN A 82 -1.90 4.54 9.70
CA GLN A 82 -0.90 4.16 8.72
C GLN A 82 -1.46 3.19 7.68
N VAL A 83 -2.18 2.14 8.11
CA VAL A 83 -2.86 1.19 7.20
C VAL A 83 -3.91 1.90 6.38
N PHE A 84 -4.71 2.79 6.97
CA PHE A 84 -5.71 3.57 6.24
C PHE A 84 -5.08 4.37 5.10
N PHE A 85 -4.00 5.12 5.36
CA PHE A 85 -3.31 5.89 4.32
C PHE A 85 -2.68 4.98 3.26
N THR A 86 -1.98 3.94 3.70
CA THR A 86 -1.28 3.02 2.79
C THR A 86 -2.27 2.29 1.88
N TRP A 87 -3.37 1.77 2.43
CA TRP A 87 -4.43 1.13 1.65
C TRP A 87 -5.06 2.10 0.66
N SER A 88 -5.29 3.36 1.06
CA SER A 88 -5.83 4.37 0.14
C SER A 88 -4.89 4.68 -1.05
N ALA A 89 -3.57 4.60 -0.85
CA ALA A 89 -2.59 4.72 -1.92
C ALA A 89 -2.60 3.47 -2.82
N PHE A 90 -2.65 2.29 -2.21
CA PHE A 90 -2.76 1.01 -2.93
C PHE A 90 -4.02 0.95 -3.80
N GLU A 91 -5.19 1.36 -3.30
CA GLU A 91 -6.44 1.38 -4.07
C GLU A 91 -6.32 2.24 -5.33
N ARG A 92 -5.71 3.43 -5.22
CA ARG A 92 -5.44 4.28 -6.39
C ARG A 92 -4.49 3.62 -7.38
N TYR A 93 -3.48 2.91 -6.90
CA TYR A 93 -2.57 2.19 -7.78
C TYR A 93 -3.25 1.01 -8.47
N ALA A 94 -4.10 0.27 -7.75
CA ALA A 94 -4.90 -0.82 -8.31
C ALA A 94 -5.90 -0.32 -9.36
N ASP A 95 -6.52 0.85 -9.14
CA ASP A 95 -7.35 1.53 -10.13
C ASP A 95 -6.54 1.85 -11.41
N LEU A 96 -5.32 2.39 -11.27
CA LEU A 96 -4.43 2.64 -12.41
C LEU A 96 -4.07 1.34 -13.13
N ALA A 97 -3.79 0.26 -12.41
CA ALA A 97 -3.50 -1.05 -12.98
C ALA A 97 -4.73 -1.75 -13.57
N HIS A 98 -5.92 -1.17 -13.42
CA HIS A 98 -7.20 -1.76 -13.81
C HIS A 98 -7.42 -3.17 -13.23
N ASP A 99 -6.95 -3.39 -11.99
CA ASP A 99 -7.10 -4.68 -11.31
C ASP A 99 -7.90 -4.49 -10.02
N ARG A 100 -8.97 -5.29 -9.89
CA ARG A 100 -9.90 -5.25 -8.76
C ARG A 100 -9.65 -6.48 -7.87
N PRO A 101 -10.12 -6.50 -6.61
CA PRO A 101 -10.03 -7.69 -5.78
C PRO A 101 -10.45 -8.95 -6.55
N PRO A 102 -9.65 -10.04 -6.51
CA PRO A 102 -8.55 -10.30 -5.58
C PRO A 102 -7.15 -9.89 -6.05
N PHE A 103 -7.01 -8.89 -6.94
CA PHE A 103 -5.74 -8.28 -7.37
C PHE A 103 -4.73 -9.26 -8.00
N ARG A 104 -5.23 -10.26 -8.74
CA ARG A 104 -4.40 -11.36 -9.26
C ARG A 104 -3.36 -10.90 -10.27
N ALA A 105 -3.72 -9.96 -11.15
CA ALA A 105 -2.81 -9.48 -12.18
C ALA A 105 -1.73 -8.58 -11.57
N LEU A 106 -2.12 -7.75 -10.60
CA LEU A 106 -1.26 -6.81 -9.89
C LEU A 106 -0.18 -7.53 -9.08
N PHE A 107 -0.53 -8.65 -8.43
CA PHE A 107 0.42 -9.48 -7.68
C PHE A 107 1.07 -10.62 -8.49
N ALA A 108 0.80 -10.74 -9.79
CA ALA A 108 1.24 -11.89 -10.60
C ALA A 108 2.77 -12.10 -10.58
N HIS A 109 3.54 -11.01 -10.50
CA HIS A 109 5.00 -11.02 -10.47
C HIS A 109 5.59 -10.75 -9.10
N HIS A 110 4.76 -10.58 -8.07
CA HIS A 110 5.25 -10.37 -6.71
C HIS A 110 5.63 -11.71 -6.07
N PRO A 111 6.78 -11.82 -5.37
CA PRO A 111 7.20 -13.07 -4.74
C PRO A 111 6.14 -13.58 -3.75
N ARG A 112 5.58 -14.76 -4.03
CA ARG A 112 4.56 -15.39 -3.17
C ARG A 112 5.04 -15.61 -1.74
N ALA A 113 6.34 -15.90 -1.57
CA ALA A 113 6.97 -16.06 -0.26
C ALA A 113 6.72 -14.87 0.68
N LYS A 114 6.75 -13.64 0.17
CA LYS A 114 6.48 -12.44 0.98
C LYS A 114 5.07 -12.40 1.57
N ALA A 115 4.07 -12.86 0.81
CA ALA A 115 2.70 -12.97 1.30
C ALA A 115 2.57 -14.07 2.37
N HIS A 116 3.33 -15.17 2.23
CA HIS A 116 3.39 -16.22 3.25
C HIS A 116 4.07 -15.76 4.54
N GLU A 117 5.19 -15.03 4.43
CA GLU A 117 5.91 -14.44 5.56
C GLU A 117 5.02 -13.44 6.31
N LEU A 118 4.34 -12.55 5.58
CA LEU A 118 3.38 -11.61 6.16
C LEU A 118 2.24 -12.33 6.87
N ALA A 119 1.66 -13.36 6.25
CA ALA A 119 0.59 -14.13 6.86
C ALA A 119 1.05 -14.88 8.13
N ALA A 120 2.29 -15.41 8.14
CA ALA A 120 2.86 -16.05 9.30
C ALA A 120 3.07 -15.05 10.45
N LEU A 121 3.62 -13.87 10.15
CA LEU A 121 3.80 -12.78 11.12
C LEU A 121 2.45 -12.36 11.71
N CYS A 122 1.46 -12.07 10.87
CA CYS A 122 0.15 -11.63 11.34
C CYS A 122 -0.53 -12.69 12.22
N ARG A 123 -0.41 -13.98 11.89
CA ARG A 123 -0.92 -15.07 12.73
C ARG A 123 -0.20 -15.20 14.07
N ALA A 124 1.12 -15.01 14.09
CA ALA A 124 1.88 -15.04 15.34
C ALA A 124 1.44 -13.93 16.31
N GLN A 125 0.95 -12.81 15.79
CA GLN A 125 0.42 -11.70 16.59
C GLN A 125 -1.06 -11.84 16.97
N ASP A 126 -1.81 -12.71 16.29
CA ASP A 126 -3.22 -12.99 16.55
C ASP A 126 -3.51 -14.51 16.71
N PRO A 127 -2.83 -15.20 17.65
CA PRO A 127 -2.91 -16.67 17.76
C PRO A 127 -4.30 -17.17 18.17
N GLU A 128 -5.07 -16.34 18.85
CA GLU A 128 -6.44 -16.63 19.27
C GLU A 128 -7.50 -16.06 18.31
N HIS A 129 -7.09 -15.58 17.14
CA HIS A 129 -7.99 -15.06 16.11
C HIS A 129 -8.87 -13.88 16.58
N ARG A 130 -8.43 -13.11 17.59
CA ARG A 130 -9.19 -12.00 18.17
C ARG A 130 -9.47 -10.91 17.15
N LEU A 131 -8.46 -10.50 16.38
CA LEU A 131 -8.63 -9.48 15.34
C LEU A 131 -9.43 -10.03 14.17
N ILE A 132 -9.07 -11.20 13.65
CA ILE A 132 -9.73 -11.72 12.46
C ILE A 132 -11.22 -12.01 12.71
N ASP A 133 -11.58 -12.61 13.85
CA ASP A 133 -12.99 -12.87 14.17
C ASP A 133 -13.75 -11.55 14.41
N PHE A 134 -13.09 -10.53 14.98
CA PHE A 134 -13.67 -9.19 15.05
C PHE A 134 -13.94 -8.61 13.66
N LEU A 135 -12.96 -8.66 12.75
CA LEU A 135 -13.11 -8.16 11.38
C LEU A 135 -14.21 -8.93 10.62
N ILE A 136 -14.34 -10.24 10.82
CA ILE A 136 -15.42 -11.06 10.27
C ILE A 136 -16.77 -10.57 10.80
N SER A 137 -16.90 -10.41 12.13
CA SER A 137 -18.14 -9.98 12.78
C SER A 137 -18.62 -8.59 12.35
N GLN A 138 -17.69 -7.71 11.96
CA GLN A 138 -17.95 -6.34 11.54
C GLN A 138 -17.94 -6.19 10.00
N SER A 139 -17.75 -7.28 9.26
CA SER A 139 -17.68 -7.24 7.81
C SER A 139 -19.06 -6.99 7.20
N LEU A 140 -19.25 -5.80 6.62
CA LEU A 140 -20.49 -5.45 5.93
C LEU A 140 -20.60 -6.07 4.52
N LEU A 141 -19.48 -6.59 3.99
CA LEU A 141 -19.40 -7.12 2.63
C LEU A 141 -19.18 -8.65 2.66
N PRO A 142 -20.03 -9.47 2.02
CA PRO A 142 -19.87 -10.94 1.98
C PRO A 142 -18.52 -11.40 1.41
N VAL A 143 -17.93 -10.61 0.50
CA VAL A 143 -16.63 -10.92 -0.09
C VAL A 143 -15.49 -10.83 0.94
N HIS A 144 -15.54 -9.85 1.85
CA HIS A 144 -14.55 -9.69 2.91
C HIS A 144 -14.67 -10.83 3.91
N GLU A 145 -15.90 -11.21 4.31
CA GLU A 145 -16.15 -12.35 5.18
C GLU A 145 -15.54 -13.64 4.60
N THR A 146 -15.82 -13.93 3.33
CA THR A 146 -15.30 -15.13 2.65
C THR A 146 -13.76 -15.16 2.63
N HIS A 147 -13.12 -14.03 2.35
CA HIS A 147 -11.67 -13.97 2.25
C HIS A 147 -10.99 -13.95 3.62
N LEU A 148 -11.61 -13.34 4.62
CA LEU A 148 -11.16 -13.42 6.01
C LEU A 148 -11.29 -14.85 6.54
N ALA A 149 -12.40 -15.53 6.29
CA ALA A 149 -12.56 -16.95 6.65
C ALA A 149 -11.46 -17.82 6.01
N ARG A 150 -11.18 -17.61 4.71
CA ARG A 150 -10.05 -18.29 4.05
C ARG A 150 -8.70 -17.99 4.71
N TYR A 151 -8.44 -16.74 5.08
CA TYR A 151 -7.22 -16.38 5.78
C TYR A 151 -7.14 -17.08 7.15
N ARG A 152 -8.26 -17.16 7.88
CA ARG A 152 -8.39 -17.91 9.15
C ARG A 152 -8.04 -19.38 8.98
N ASP A 153 -8.52 -19.97 7.90
CA ASP A 153 -8.35 -21.40 7.59
C ASP A 153 -6.97 -21.72 6.94
N GLY A 154 -6.04 -20.76 6.96
CA GLY A 154 -4.63 -20.98 6.58
C GLY A 154 -4.24 -20.45 5.19
N HIS A 155 -5.17 -19.90 4.40
CA HIS A 155 -4.85 -19.38 3.07
C HIS A 155 -4.07 -18.05 3.16
N ALA A 156 -2.75 -18.13 3.08
CA ALA A 156 -1.84 -16.98 3.23
C ALA A 156 -2.08 -15.85 2.20
N PHE A 157 -2.53 -16.15 0.99
CA PHE A 157 -2.79 -15.13 -0.04
C PHE A 157 -3.94 -14.18 0.30
N SER A 158 -4.80 -14.54 1.25
CA SER A 158 -5.89 -13.70 1.73
C SER A 158 -5.45 -12.70 2.80
N VAL A 159 -4.16 -12.64 3.17
CA VAL A 159 -3.66 -11.71 4.19
C VAL A 159 -3.90 -10.24 3.85
N LEU A 160 -3.95 -9.88 2.56
CA LEU A 160 -4.26 -8.51 2.14
C LEU A 160 -5.71 -8.09 2.44
N THR A 161 -6.61 -9.06 2.61
CA THR A 161 -7.97 -8.79 3.06
C THR A 161 -7.98 -8.22 4.49
N LEU A 162 -6.96 -8.51 5.32
CA LEU A 162 -6.83 -7.84 6.61
C LEU A 162 -6.70 -6.33 6.44
N ALA A 163 -5.79 -5.85 5.58
CA ALA A 163 -5.61 -4.42 5.36
C ALA A 163 -6.87 -3.75 4.78
N ALA A 164 -7.54 -4.43 3.83
CA ALA A 164 -8.81 -3.97 3.27
C ALA A 164 -9.90 -3.79 4.35
N SER A 165 -10.09 -4.83 5.18
CA SER A 165 -11.10 -4.85 6.23
C SER A 165 -10.77 -3.90 7.37
N ILE A 166 -9.50 -3.82 7.80
CA ILE A 166 -9.02 -2.86 8.79
C ILE A 166 -9.35 -1.44 8.33
N ARG A 167 -8.95 -1.06 7.11
CA ARG A 167 -9.23 0.27 6.56
C ARG A 167 -10.73 0.55 6.55
N HIS A 168 -11.55 -0.41 6.11
CA HIS A 168 -12.99 -0.23 6.00
C HIS A 168 -13.66 -0.05 7.37
N ILE A 169 -13.42 -0.97 8.29
CA ILE A 169 -14.07 -1.00 9.61
C ILE A 169 -13.57 0.15 10.51
N PHE A 170 -12.28 0.52 10.39
CA PHE A 170 -11.72 1.69 11.07
C PHE A 170 -12.34 3.00 10.57
N ALA A 171 -12.49 3.16 9.25
CA ALA A 171 -13.13 4.35 8.67
C ALA A 171 -14.58 4.52 9.12
N HIS A 172 -15.28 3.42 9.41
CA HIS A 172 -16.65 3.44 9.95
C HIS A 172 -16.70 3.60 11.48
N GLY A 173 -15.57 3.67 12.18
CA GLY A 173 -15.49 3.92 13.61
C GLY A 173 -15.74 2.70 14.50
N HIS A 174 -15.84 1.50 13.92
CA HIS A 174 -16.05 0.27 14.69
C HIS A 174 -14.74 -0.31 15.24
N LEU A 175 -13.62 -0.13 14.53
CA LEU A 175 -12.31 -0.65 14.94
C LEU A 175 -11.58 0.35 15.85
N THR A 176 -11.05 -0.15 16.97
CA THR A 176 -10.24 0.63 17.93
C THR A 176 -8.85 -0.01 18.08
N ALA A 177 -7.97 0.60 18.88
CA ALA A 177 -6.62 0.09 19.12
C ALA A 177 -6.56 -1.25 19.86
N ASN A 178 -7.67 -1.72 20.46
CA ASN A 178 -7.73 -2.98 21.23
C ASN A 178 -8.93 -3.84 20.82
N PRO A 179 -9.02 -4.25 19.55
CA PRO A 179 -10.19 -4.95 19.03
C PRO A 179 -10.33 -6.31 19.69
N ASN A 180 -11.51 -6.62 20.22
CA ASN A 180 -11.81 -7.92 20.83
C ASN A 180 -10.72 -8.36 21.84
N ARG A 181 -10.23 -7.41 22.66
CA ARG A 181 -9.15 -7.62 23.64
C ARG A 181 -7.80 -8.04 23.05
N LEU A 182 -7.57 -7.88 21.74
CA LEU A 182 -6.22 -7.96 21.19
C LEU A 182 -5.38 -6.82 21.81
N PRO A 183 -4.16 -7.11 22.33
CA PRO A 183 -3.26 -6.07 22.78
C PRO A 183 -2.94 -5.07 21.66
N ALA A 184 -2.83 -3.78 22.00
CA ALA A 184 -2.62 -2.73 21.00
C ALA A 184 -1.26 -2.85 20.31
N GLU A 185 -0.26 -3.36 21.01
CA GLU A 185 1.08 -3.67 20.47
C GLU A 185 1.00 -4.71 19.35
N ASN A 186 0.26 -5.80 19.56
CA ASN A 186 0.05 -6.84 18.55
C ASN A 186 -0.67 -6.27 17.32
N LEU A 187 -1.72 -5.46 17.54
CA LEU A 187 -2.42 -4.78 16.45
C LEU A 187 -1.46 -3.86 15.67
N ALA A 188 -0.62 -3.11 16.38
CA ALA A 188 0.35 -2.21 15.77
C ALA A 188 1.35 -2.98 14.90
N ILE A 189 1.89 -4.09 15.39
CA ILE A 189 2.81 -4.95 14.61
C ILE A 189 2.13 -5.46 13.33
N ILE A 190 0.89 -5.96 13.42
CA ILE A 190 0.12 -6.41 12.25
C ILE A 190 -0.06 -5.28 11.24
N CYS A 191 -0.50 -4.11 11.70
CA CYS A 191 -0.79 -2.96 10.84
C CYS A 191 0.47 -2.39 10.18
N CYS A 192 1.58 -2.29 10.92
CA CYS A 192 2.87 -1.88 10.38
C CYS A 192 3.35 -2.87 9.30
N ALA A 193 3.32 -4.18 9.57
CA ALA A 193 3.74 -5.19 8.60
C ALA A 193 2.88 -5.17 7.32
N LEU A 194 1.57 -4.99 7.44
CA LEU A 194 0.67 -4.82 6.30
C LEU A 194 1.04 -3.57 5.47
N SER A 195 1.36 -2.47 6.15
CA SER A 195 1.70 -1.20 5.50
C SER A 195 3.05 -1.28 4.79
N GLU A 196 4.07 -1.82 5.44
CA GLU A 196 5.40 -2.03 4.86
C GLU A 196 5.34 -2.93 3.63
N PHE A 197 4.61 -4.06 3.72
CA PHE A 197 4.41 -4.95 2.59
C PHE A 197 3.79 -4.22 1.39
N LEU A 198 2.75 -3.41 1.60
CA LEU A 198 2.09 -2.67 0.53
C LEU A 198 2.99 -1.58 -0.06
N VAL A 199 3.76 -0.86 0.76
CA VAL A 199 4.71 0.14 0.28
C VAL A 199 5.79 -0.52 -0.59
N ASP A 200 6.37 -1.63 -0.12
CA ASP A 200 7.38 -2.39 -0.86
C ASP A 200 6.82 -2.96 -2.16
N PHE A 201 5.60 -3.48 -2.12
CA PHE A 201 4.89 -3.93 -3.32
C PHE A 201 4.75 -2.79 -4.34
N LEU A 202 4.23 -1.62 -3.93
CA LEU A 202 4.00 -0.48 -4.82
C LEU A 202 5.29 0.03 -5.46
N ARG A 203 6.37 0.10 -4.68
CA ARG A 203 7.70 0.51 -5.18
C ARG A 203 8.26 -0.51 -6.17
N SER A 204 8.23 -1.79 -5.81
CA SER A 204 8.78 -2.86 -6.65
C SER A 204 8.01 -3.04 -7.97
N ASP A 205 6.68 -2.99 -7.95
CA ASP A 205 5.88 -3.12 -9.18
C ASP A 205 6.05 -1.91 -10.11
N LEU A 206 6.14 -0.68 -9.58
CA LEU A 206 6.42 0.48 -10.42
C LEU A 206 7.80 0.36 -11.09
N LEU A 207 8.84 0.00 -10.33
CA LEU A 207 10.19 -0.20 -10.88
C LEU A 207 10.21 -1.27 -11.99
N ARG A 208 9.52 -2.39 -11.77
CA ARG A 208 9.34 -3.44 -12.78
C ARG A 208 8.69 -2.89 -14.06
N ARG A 209 7.61 -2.13 -13.93
CA ARG A 209 6.90 -1.52 -15.08
C ARG A 209 7.78 -0.53 -15.84
N ILE A 210 8.57 0.28 -15.13
CA ILE A 210 9.54 1.20 -15.73
C ILE A 210 10.59 0.42 -16.53
N GLN A 211 11.17 -0.63 -15.94
CA GLN A 211 12.18 -1.47 -16.62
C GLN A 211 11.62 -2.10 -17.90
N LEU A 212 10.39 -2.60 -17.87
CA LEU A 212 9.71 -3.15 -19.05
C LEU A 212 9.48 -2.08 -20.12
N ALA A 213 9.01 -0.90 -19.72
CA ALA A 213 8.78 0.21 -20.64
C ALA A 213 10.08 0.69 -21.32
N GLU A 214 11.17 0.76 -20.57
CA GLU A 214 12.49 1.13 -21.09
C GLU A 214 13.06 0.05 -22.02
N ALA A 215 12.88 -1.24 -21.71
CA ALA A 215 13.32 -2.33 -22.56
C ALA A 215 12.57 -2.41 -23.90
N CYS A 216 11.31 -1.96 -23.94
CA CYS A 216 10.49 -1.95 -25.15
C CYS A 216 10.71 -0.71 -26.04
N ARG A 217 11.53 0.28 -25.62
CA ARG A 217 11.82 1.46 -26.45
C ARG A 217 12.92 1.14 -27.46
N PRO A 218 12.75 1.51 -28.74
CA PRO A 218 13.82 1.39 -29.71
C PRO A 218 15.01 2.27 -29.28
N PRO A 219 16.26 1.84 -29.53
CA PRO A 219 17.42 2.69 -29.28
C PRO A 219 17.30 4.00 -30.06
N PRO A 220 17.81 5.12 -29.52
CA PRO A 220 17.83 6.38 -30.26
C PRO A 220 18.61 6.19 -31.58
N PRO A 221 18.21 6.89 -32.66
CA PRO A 221 18.90 6.86 -33.94
C PRO A 221 20.34 7.38 -33.83
#